data_AF-A0A837NHH3-F1
#
_entry.id   AF-A0A837NHH3-F1
#
_cell.length_a   1.000
_cell.length_b   1.000
_cell.length_c   1.000
_cell.angle_alpha   90.00
_cell.angle_beta   90.00
_cell.angle_gamma   90.00
#
_symmetry.space_group_name_H-M   'P 1'
#
loop_
_entity.id
_entity.type
_entity.pdbx_description
1 polymer ?
#
loop_
_entity_poly.entity_id
_entity_poly.type
_entity_poly.pdbx_seq_one_letter_code
_entity_poly.pdbx_strand_id
1 'polypeptide(L)'
;MTLLKNLRLWQAAVIAVTFSFVVSYSAFNLQTRVTEIAPDAQSGIVIMYSLILNAALWLVLSIAAFYFLQGLAQKYRFKSVVSGALALLVVGYAGYLSVSAMQLSNALIAAADPSTPSQRLASLAEADLGYGYEMDNRLAANPSTPVDTLRALYQRENQIGTDIKLARNTNTPNSILIELSKRHNSDQHNAIIRSLKNNPKVTNGELRFDAAMTLQVK
;
A
#
# COMPACT_ATOMS: atom_id res chain seq x y z
N MET A 1 15.03 -1.54 39.61
CA MET A 1 13.77 -2.02 40.24
C MET A 1 13.30 -1.17 41.43
N THR A 2 14.09 -0.17 41.88
CA THR A 2 13.75 0.79 42.95
C THR A 2 12.85 1.95 42.48
N LEU A 3 12.97 2.38 41.22
CA LEU A 3 12.15 3.47 40.63
C LEU A 3 10.64 3.18 40.59
N LEU A 4 10.24 1.93 40.37
CA LEU A 4 8.82 1.54 40.25
C LEU A 4 8.07 1.45 41.59
N LYS A 5 8.78 1.34 42.72
CA LYS A 5 8.16 1.17 44.04
C LYS A 5 7.46 2.44 44.55
N ASN A 6 7.85 3.61 44.05
CA ASN A 6 7.28 4.90 44.43
C ASN A 6 6.28 5.44 43.39
N LEU A 7 5.93 4.63 42.37
CA LEU A 7 5.05 5.05 41.30
C LEU A 7 3.61 5.18 41.84
N ARG A 8 3.09 6.41 41.85
CA ARG A 8 1.71 6.68 42.26
C ARG A 8 0.76 6.31 41.12
N LEU A 9 -0.50 5.96 41.45
CA LEU A 9 -1.47 5.46 40.46
C LEU A 9 -1.72 6.44 39.31
N TRP A 10 -1.85 7.74 39.59
CA TRP A 10 -2.04 8.72 38.51
C TRP A 10 -0.81 8.81 37.59
N GLN A 11 0.41 8.63 38.13
CA GLN A 11 1.64 8.64 37.33
C GLN A 11 1.66 7.42 36.40
N ALA A 12 1.24 6.25 36.89
CA ALA A 12 1.07 5.06 36.07
C ALA A 12 0.05 5.28 34.94
N ALA A 13 -1.08 5.93 35.23
CA ALA A 13 -2.09 6.26 34.24
C ALA A 13 -1.55 7.22 33.16
N VAL A 14 -0.86 8.29 33.56
CA VAL A 14 -0.25 9.24 32.60
C VAL A 14 0.80 8.55 31.72
N ILE A 15 1.68 7.73 32.30
CA ILE A 15 2.68 6.98 31.53
C ILE A 15 2.00 6.03 30.54
N ALA A 16 1.00 5.27 30.99
CA ALA A 16 0.29 4.32 30.14
C ALA A 16 -0.40 5.01 28.95
N VAL A 17 -1.14 6.09 29.22
CA VAL A 17 -1.87 6.83 28.17
C VAL A 17 -0.91 7.49 27.17
N THR A 18 0.16 8.12 27.65
CA THR A 18 1.13 8.81 26.78
C THR A 18 1.95 7.82 25.94
N PHE A 19 2.46 6.74 26.55
CA PHE A 19 3.15 5.68 25.82
C PHE A 19 2.27 5.06 24.73
N SER A 20 1.03 4.72 25.09
CA SER A 20 0.08 4.13 24.14
C SER A 20 -0.25 5.08 23.01
N PHE A 21 -0.39 6.39 23.31
CA PHE A 21 -0.66 7.40 22.29
C PHE A 21 0.48 7.47 21.28
N VAL A 22 1.74 7.47 21.74
CA VAL A 22 2.91 7.48 20.84
C VAL A 22 2.92 6.25 19.92
N VAL A 23 2.65 5.05 20.46
CA VAL A 23 2.59 3.81 19.66
C VAL A 23 1.49 3.88 18.61
N SER A 24 0.26 4.17 19.02
CA SER A 24 -0.90 4.19 18.11
C SER A 24 -0.87 5.34 17.12
N TYR A 25 -0.40 6.52 17.53
CA TYR A 25 -0.23 7.66 16.63
C TYR A 25 0.85 7.38 15.58
N SER A 26 1.97 6.76 15.97
CA SER A 26 3.01 6.38 15.00
C SER A 26 2.49 5.38 13.96
N ALA A 27 1.76 4.35 14.41
CA ALA A 27 1.14 3.38 13.51
C ALA A 27 0.11 4.01 12.57
N PHE A 28 -0.73 4.92 13.08
CA PHE A 28 -1.68 5.69 12.28
C PHE A 28 -0.98 6.49 11.18
N ASN A 29 0.05 7.28 11.52
CA ASN A 29 0.76 8.10 10.54
C ASN A 29 1.40 7.26 9.43
N LEU A 30 1.98 6.09 9.78
CA LEU A 30 2.58 5.20 8.80
C LEU A 30 1.53 4.58 7.85
N GLN A 31 0.35 4.27 8.36
CA GLN A 31 -0.76 3.75 7.54
C GLN A 31 -1.31 4.84 6.60
N THR A 32 -1.55 6.05 7.10
CA THR A 32 -2.11 7.13 6.29
C THR A 32 -1.12 7.67 5.26
N ARG A 33 0.19 7.55 5.50
CA ARG A 33 1.22 7.92 4.51
C ARG A 33 1.03 7.24 3.15
N VAL A 34 0.45 6.04 3.11
CA VAL A 34 0.14 5.35 1.85
C VAL A 34 -0.84 6.17 0.99
N THR A 35 -1.81 6.85 1.61
CA THR A 35 -2.79 7.70 0.91
C THR A 35 -2.18 8.99 0.36
N GLU A 36 -1.08 9.46 0.94
CA GLU A 36 -0.31 10.59 0.40
C GLU A 36 0.53 10.17 -0.82
N ILE A 37 1.09 8.95 -0.77
CA ILE A 37 1.88 8.38 -1.86
C ILE A 37 1.01 8.00 -3.05
N ALA A 38 -0.17 7.45 -2.78
CA ALA A 38 -1.15 7.00 -3.77
C ALA A 38 -2.53 7.60 -3.49
N PRO A 39 -2.77 8.86 -3.90
CA PRO A 39 -4.06 9.50 -3.71
C PRO A 39 -5.12 8.81 -4.58
N ASP A 40 -6.18 8.33 -3.94
CA ASP A 40 -7.34 7.73 -4.61
C ASP A 40 -8.65 8.33 -4.07
N ALA A 41 -9.75 8.14 -4.80
CA ALA A 41 -11.05 8.67 -4.38
C ALA A 41 -11.55 8.06 -3.05
N GLN A 42 -11.02 6.90 -2.66
CA GLN A 42 -11.38 6.19 -1.43
C GLN A 42 -10.39 6.45 -0.27
N SER A 43 -9.40 7.33 -0.43
CA SER A 43 -8.37 7.61 0.58
C SER A 43 -8.97 8.01 1.92
N GLY A 44 -10.10 8.72 1.91
CA GLY A 44 -10.85 9.07 3.12
C GLY A 44 -11.34 7.85 3.93
N ILE A 45 -11.72 6.76 3.25
CA ILE A 45 -12.14 5.50 3.90
C ILE A 45 -10.93 4.85 4.60
N VAL A 46 -9.78 4.80 3.93
CA VAL A 46 -8.53 4.26 4.49
C VAL A 46 -8.09 5.04 5.72
N ILE A 47 -8.13 6.38 5.65
CA ILE A 47 -7.80 7.25 6.80
C ILE A 47 -8.76 7.01 7.96
N MET A 48 -10.07 6.94 7.71
CA MET A 48 -11.07 6.68 8.77
C MET A 48 -10.91 5.31 9.40
N TYR A 49 -10.70 4.27 8.59
CA TYR A 49 -10.43 2.92 9.11
C TYR A 49 -9.18 2.90 10.00
N SER A 50 -8.10 3.52 9.54
CA SER A 50 -6.84 3.63 10.29
C SER A 50 -7.05 4.41 11.60
N LEU A 51 -7.85 5.48 11.58
CA LEU A 51 -8.15 6.26 12.78
C LEU A 51 -8.91 5.43 13.82
N ILE A 52 -9.98 4.73 13.41
CA ILE A 52 -10.80 3.88 14.30
C ILE A 52 -9.94 2.77 14.90
N LEU A 53 -9.17 2.08 14.06
CA LEU A 53 -8.30 0.97 14.50
C LEU A 53 -7.26 1.45 15.51
N ASN A 54 -6.56 2.55 15.22
CA ASN A 54 -5.51 3.04 16.11
C ASN A 54 -6.06 3.68 17.40
N ALA A 55 -7.27 4.26 17.36
CA ALA A 55 -7.96 4.70 18.56
C ALA A 55 -8.32 3.51 19.48
N ALA A 56 -8.76 2.39 18.91
CA ALA A 56 -9.00 1.16 19.66
C ALA A 56 -7.71 0.57 20.25
N LEU A 57 -6.62 0.51 19.45
CA LEU A 57 -5.31 0.07 19.94
C LEU A 57 -4.81 0.94 21.09
N TRP A 58 -5.00 2.26 20.99
CA TRP A 58 -4.61 3.21 22.03
C TRP A 58 -5.35 2.94 23.34
N LEU A 59 -6.67 2.74 23.27
CA LEU A 59 -7.49 2.46 24.45
C LEU A 59 -7.05 1.15 25.12
N VAL A 60 -6.95 0.07 24.34
CA VAL A 60 -6.60 -1.26 24.87
C VAL A 60 -5.19 -1.26 25.46
N LEU A 61 -4.22 -0.65 24.76
CA LEU A 61 -2.85 -0.56 25.25
C LEU A 61 -2.76 0.31 26.51
N SER A 62 -3.52 1.39 26.61
CA SER A 62 -3.56 2.25 27.80
C SER A 62 -4.04 1.48 29.03
N ILE A 63 -5.12 0.70 28.87
CA ILE A 63 -5.67 -0.13 29.95
C ILE A 63 -4.67 -1.23 30.35
N ALA A 64 -4.09 -1.93 29.37
CA ALA A 64 -3.13 -3.00 29.61
C ALA A 64 -1.85 -2.47 30.30
N ALA A 65 -1.27 -1.39 29.77
CA ALA A 65 -0.08 -0.77 30.33
C ALA A 65 -0.32 -0.22 31.74
N PHE A 66 -1.50 0.36 32.01
CA PHE A 66 -1.87 0.82 33.35
C PHE A 66 -1.88 -0.33 34.36
N TYR A 67 -2.57 -1.44 34.06
CA TYR A 67 -2.62 -2.59 34.96
C TYR A 67 -1.26 -3.27 35.12
N PHE A 68 -0.42 -3.24 34.09
CA PHE A 68 0.95 -3.73 34.15
C PHE A 68 1.77 -2.92 35.16
N LEU A 69 1.78 -1.59 35.01
CA LEU A 69 2.50 -0.67 35.89
C LEU A 69 1.97 -0.69 37.33
N GLN A 70 0.64 -0.73 37.49
CA GLN A 70 0.02 -0.87 38.81
C GLN A 70 0.45 -2.18 39.49
N GLY A 71 0.43 -3.29 38.75
CA GLY A 71 0.84 -4.58 39.28
C GLY A 71 2.30 -4.64 39.71
N LEU A 72 3.19 -3.95 38.97
CA LEU A 72 4.60 -3.78 39.35
C LEU A 72 4.77 -2.94 40.63
N ALA A 73 3.99 -1.87 40.78
CA ALA A 73 4.04 -0.98 41.94
C ALA A 73 3.45 -1.62 43.21
N GLN A 74 2.33 -2.34 43.07
CA GLN A 74 1.55 -2.89 44.20
C GLN A 74 1.78 -4.40 44.46
N LYS A 75 2.74 -5.03 43.77
CA LYS A 75 3.09 -6.47 43.88
C LYS A 75 1.98 -7.47 43.48
N TYR A 76 0.97 -7.06 42.71
CA TYR A 76 -0.04 -7.99 42.15
C TYR A 76 0.54 -8.76 40.96
N ARG A 77 1.30 -9.82 41.24
CA ARG A 77 2.09 -10.57 40.24
C ARG A 77 1.25 -11.10 39.07
N PHE A 78 0.12 -11.77 39.33
CA PHE A 78 -0.67 -12.38 38.26
C PHE A 78 -1.30 -11.35 37.31
N LYS A 79 -1.96 -10.31 37.85
CA LYS A 79 -2.56 -9.24 37.04
C LYS A 79 -1.51 -8.50 36.22
N SER A 80 -0.32 -8.26 36.79
CA SER A 80 0.81 -7.65 36.08
C SER A 80 1.26 -8.52 34.90
N VAL A 81 1.42 -9.83 35.10
CA VAL A 81 1.84 -10.74 34.02
C VAL A 81 0.83 -10.76 32.87
N VAL A 82 -0.47 -10.91 33.15
CA VAL A 82 -1.51 -10.98 32.11
C VAL A 82 -1.62 -9.66 31.33
N SER A 83 -1.66 -8.53 32.04
CA SER A 83 -1.74 -7.21 31.41
C SER A 83 -0.46 -6.84 30.65
N GLY A 84 0.71 -7.27 31.13
CA GLY A 84 1.98 -7.13 30.43
C GLY A 84 2.01 -7.94 29.13
N ALA A 85 1.53 -9.18 29.15
CA ALA A 85 1.42 -10.00 27.95
C ALA A 85 0.45 -9.37 26.93
N LEU A 86 -0.70 -8.87 27.39
CA LEU A 86 -1.63 -8.14 26.53
C LEU A 86 -1.00 -6.88 25.92
N ALA A 87 -0.29 -6.08 26.73
CA ALA A 87 0.39 -4.89 26.24
C ALA A 87 1.45 -5.24 25.17
N LEU A 88 2.22 -6.31 25.37
CA LEU A 88 3.18 -6.80 24.37
C LEU A 88 2.52 -7.26 23.08
N LEU A 89 1.39 -7.97 23.16
CA LEU A 89 0.63 -8.38 21.96
C LEU A 89 0.11 -7.16 21.19
N VAL A 90 -0.43 -6.16 21.88
CA VAL A 90 -0.96 -4.95 21.24
C VAL A 90 0.16 -4.12 20.62
N VAL A 91 1.30 -3.96 21.31
CA VAL A 91 2.49 -3.30 20.75
C VAL A 91 3.03 -4.07 19.55
N GLY A 92 3.11 -5.40 19.63
CA GLY A 92 3.56 -6.25 18.54
C GLY A 92 2.65 -6.12 17.31
N TYR A 93 1.34 -6.11 17.51
CA TYR A 93 0.37 -5.91 16.43
C TYR A 93 0.46 -4.52 15.80
N ALA A 94 0.57 -3.46 16.61
CA ALA A 94 0.79 -2.10 16.10
C ALA A 94 2.11 -1.99 15.30
N GLY A 95 3.17 -2.66 15.78
CA GLY A 95 4.45 -2.76 15.09
C GLY A 95 4.35 -3.51 13.76
N TYR A 96 3.64 -4.64 13.73
CA TYR A 96 3.34 -5.38 12.49
C TYR A 96 2.64 -4.49 11.46
N LEU A 97 1.54 -3.84 11.86
CA LEU A 97 0.81 -2.94 10.96
C LEU A 97 1.70 -1.79 10.43
N SER A 98 2.56 -1.25 11.28
CA SER A 98 3.53 -0.20 10.92
C SER A 98 4.53 -0.69 9.87
N VAL A 99 5.13 -1.87 10.08
CA VAL A 99 6.09 -2.47 9.14
C VAL A 99 5.41 -2.79 7.81
N SER A 100 4.20 -3.36 7.82
CA SER A 100 3.45 -3.66 6.61
C SER A 100 3.12 -2.38 5.82
N ALA A 101 2.71 -1.30 6.49
CA ALA A 101 2.46 -0.01 5.85
C ALA A 101 3.73 0.61 5.25
N MET A 102 4.88 0.47 5.92
CA MET A 102 6.18 0.91 5.41
C MET A 102 6.60 0.10 4.19
N GLN A 103 6.45 -1.23 4.21
CA GLN A 103 6.77 -2.09 3.09
C GLN A 103 5.93 -1.74 1.86
N LEU A 104 4.63 -1.53 2.05
CA LEU A 104 3.74 -1.10 0.98
C LEU A 104 4.13 0.29 0.44
N SER A 105 4.39 1.26 1.31
CA SER A 105 4.84 2.60 0.91
C SER A 105 6.11 2.53 0.05
N ASN A 106 7.10 1.77 0.51
CA ASN A 106 8.37 1.61 -0.21
C ASN A 106 8.18 0.89 -1.55
N ALA A 107 7.29 -0.10 -1.60
CA ALA A 107 6.95 -0.82 -2.81
C ALA A 107 6.28 0.11 -3.84
N LEU A 108 5.32 0.94 -3.42
CA LEU A 108 4.65 1.90 -4.30
C LEU A 108 5.61 2.98 -4.82
N ILE A 109 6.56 3.42 -4.00
CA ILE A 109 7.60 4.36 -4.42
C ILE A 109 8.51 3.69 -5.46
N ALA A 110 9.00 2.49 -5.19
CA ALA A 110 9.87 1.75 -6.11
C ALA A 110 9.16 1.44 -7.44
N ALA A 111 7.87 1.06 -7.40
CA ALA A 111 7.09 0.81 -8.62
C ALA A 111 6.91 2.08 -9.48
N ALA A 112 6.86 3.27 -8.87
CA ALA A 112 6.73 4.53 -9.59
C ALA A 112 8.05 5.09 -10.12
N ASP A 113 9.19 4.66 -9.57
CA ASP A 113 10.52 5.14 -9.95
C ASP A 113 11.01 4.48 -11.26
N PRO A 114 11.20 5.25 -12.36
CA PRO A 114 11.68 4.72 -13.64
C PRO A 114 13.07 4.07 -13.56
N SER A 115 13.87 4.41 -12.54
CA SER A 115 15.21 3.86 -12.33
C SER A 115 15.22 2.51 -11.59
N THR A 116 14.06 2.07 -11.08
CA THR A 116 13.96 0.77 -10.39
C THR A 116 14.30 -0.38 -11.35
N PRO A 117 15.21 -1.29 -10.97
CA PRO A 117 15.59 -2.43 -11.81
C PRO A 117 14.40 -3.35 -12.15
N SER A 118 14.40 -3.89 -13.37
CA SER A 118 13.36 -4.79 -13.87
C SER A 118 13.11 -6.00 -12.95
N GLN A 119 14.17 -6.60 -12.39
CA GLN A 119 14.07 -7.71 -11.44
C GLN A 119 13.33 -7.31 -10.16
N ARG A 120 13.50 -6.06 -9.70
CA ARG A 120 12.79 -5.54 -8.53
C ARG A 120 11.33 -5.29 -8.85
N LEU A 121 11.01 -4.80 -10.04
CA LEU A 121 9.63 -4.61 -10.50
C LEU A 121 8.90 -5.95 -10.67
N ALA A 122 9.58 -6.98 -11.17
CA ALA A 122 9.04 -8.33 -11.24
C ALA A 122 8.69 -8.88 -9.85
N SER A 123 9.60 -8.75 -8.87
CA SER A 123 9.31 -9.21 -7.50
C SER A 123 8.22 -8.41 -6.81
N LEU A 124 8.02 -7.14 -7.17
CA LEU A 124 6.88 -6.34 -6.70
C LEU A 124 5.54 -6.84 -7.24
N ALA A 125 5.50 -7.30 -8.49
CA ALA A 125 4.27 -7.80 -9.12
C ALA A 125 3.75 -9.09 -8.48
N GLU A 126 4.66 -9.88 -7.90
CA GLU A 126 4.37 -11.13 -7.19
C GLU A 126 4.09 -10.91 -5.70
N ALA A 127 4.40 -9.73 -5.15
CA ALA A 127 4.21 -9.43 -3.75
C ALA A 127 2.74 -9.15 -3.41
N ASP A 128 2.18 -9.91 -2.46
CA ASP A 128 0.84 -9.64 -1.93
C ASP A 128 0.90 -8.57 -0.83
N LEU A 129 0.62 -7.32 -1.21
CA LEU A 129 0.72 -6.14 -0.34
C LEU A 129 -0.62 -5.42 -0.12
N GLY A 130 -1.74 -5.99 -0.57
CA GLY A 130 -3.09 -5.46 -0.28
C GLY A 130 -3.51 -4.17 -1.02
N TYR A 131 -2.65 -3.58 -1.87
CA TYR A 131 -2.92 -2.36 -2.66
C TYR A 131 -2.86 -2.64 -4.18
N GLY A 132 -3.49 -3.75 -4.58
CA GLY A 132 -3.26 -4.40 -5.88
C GLY A 132 -3.42 -3.50 -7.11
N TYR A 133 -4.57 -2.83 -7.26
CA TYR A 133 -4.85 -2.04 -8.47
C TYR A 133 -3.86 -0.88 -8.68
N GLU A 134 -3.43 -0.21 -7.61
CA GLU A 134 -2.50 0.91 -7.71
C GLU A 134 -1.06 0.44 -7.94
N MET A 135 -0.67 -0.67 -7.30
CA MET A 135 0.61 -1.31 -7.58
C MET A 135 0.68 -1.70 -9.07
N ASP A 136 -0.38 -2.31 -9.59
CA ASP A 136 -0.49 -2.73 -10.99
C ASP A 136 -0.42 -1.54 -11.94
N ASN A 137 -1.10 -0.45 -11.64
CA ASN A 137 -1.02 0.79 -12.41
C ASN A 137 0.41 1.34 -12.47
N ARG A 138 1.15 1.35 -11.36
CA ARG A 138 2.52 1.86 -11.31
C ARG A 138 3.47 0.96 -12.08
N LEU A 139 3.38 -0.35 -11.87
CA LEU A 139 4.16 -1.34 -12.61
C LEU A 139 3.88 -1.25 -14.12
N ALA A 140 2.61 -1.17 -14.52
CA ALA A 140 2.24 -1.01 -15.92
C ALA A 140 2.70 0.34 -16.51
N ALA A 141 2.84 1.39 -15.71
CA ALA A 141 3.31 2.70 -16.16
C ALA A 141 4.84 2.80 -16.25
N ASN A 142 5.57 1.98 -15.49
CA ASN A 142 7.00 2.10 -15.35
C ASN A 142 7.73 1.58 -16.61
N PRO A 143 8.56 2.41 -17.27
CA PRO A 143 9.23 2.06 -18.52
C PRO A 143 10.30 0.98 -18.35
N SER A 144 10.69 0.64 -17.12
CA SER A 144 11.66 -0.42 -16.81
C SER A 144 10.98 -1.76 -16.49
N THR A 145 9.65 -1.83 -16.45
CA THR A 145 8.92 -3.07 -16.17
C THR A 145 9.17 -4.10 -17.28
N PRO A 146 9.54 -5.33 -16.93
CA PRO A 146 9.83 -6.36 -17.91
C PRO A 146 8.56 -6.87 -18.60
N VAL A 147 8.73 -7.33 -19.84
CA VAL A 147 7.65 -7.81 -20.71
C VAL A 147 6.76 -8.87 -20.06
N ASP A 148 7.36 -9.84 -19.36
CA ASP A 148 6.59 -10.92 -18.73
C ASP A 148 5.70 -10.41 -17.59
N THR A 149 6.17 -9.43 -16.82
CA THR A 149 5.34 -8.74 -15.83
C THR A 149 4.21 -7.97 -16.49
N LEU A 150 4.47 -7.24 -17.58
CA LEU A 150 3.41 -6.53 -18.32
C LEU A 150 2.36 -7.51 -18.87
N ARG A 151 2.78 -8.69 -19.32
CA ARG A 151 1.87 -9.77 -19.75
C ARG A 151 1.02 -10.26 -18.57
N ALA A 152 1.63 -10.51 -17.42
CA ALA A 152 0.91 -10.94 -16.22
C ALA A 152 -0.11 -9.89 -15.75
N LEU A 153 0.24 -8.61 -15.80
CA LEU A 153 -0.68 -7.50 -15.48
C LEU A 153 -1.85 -7.43 -16.47
N TYR A 154 -1.60 -7.61 -17.77
CA TYR A 154 -2.66 -7.59 -18.79
C TYR A 154 -3.71 -8.71 -18.61
N GLN A 155 -3.31 -9.86 -18.06
CA GLN A 155 -4.23 -10.96 -17.78
C GLN A 155 -5.15 -10.70 -16.57
N ARG A 156 -4.93 -9.62 -15.81
CA ARG A 156 -5.79 -9.27 -14.68
C ARG A 156 -7.08 -8.61 -15.21
N GLU A 157 -8.21 -9.18 -14.82
CA GLU A 157 -9.52 -8.71 -15.27
C GLU A 157 -9.93 -7.40 -14.59
N ASN A 158 -10.77 -6.60 -15.27
CA ASN A 158 -11.39 -5.38 -14.74
C ASN A 158 -10.42 -4.26 -14.30
N GLN A 159 -9.20 -4.24 -14.83
CA GLN A 159 -8.18 -3.24 -14.49
C GLN A 159 -7.98 -2.18 -15.59
N ILE A 160 -9.00 -1.35 -15.82
CA ILE A 160 -8.98 -0.32 -16.88
C ILE A 160 -7.83 0.68 -16.69
N GLY A 161 -7.55 1.06 -15.44
CA GLY A 161 -6.41 1.91 -15.13
C GLY A 161 -5.10 1.29 -15.63
N THR A 162 -4.93 -0.01 -15.42
CA THR A 162 -3.75 -0.77 -15.82
C THR A 162 -3.66 -0.90 -17.33
N ASP A 163 -4.78 -1.18 -18.01
CA ASP A 163 -4.87 -1.18 -19.49
C ASP A 163 -4.40 0.15 -20.10
N ILE A 164 -4.85 1.27 -19.54
CA ILE A 164 -4.45 2.62 -19.97
C ILE A 164 -2.95 2.84 -19.78
N LYS A 165 -2.37 2.34 -18.68
CA LYS A 165 -0.92 2.46 -18.42
C LYS A 165 -0.11 1.55 -19.36
N LEU A 166 -0.55 0.30 -19.57
CA LEU A 166 0.03 -0.64 -20.53
C LEU A 166 0.04 -0.04 -21.94
N ALA A 167 -1.06 0.60 -22.35
CA ALA A 167 -1.17 1.26 -23.65
C ALA A 167 -0.11 2.34 -23.90
N ARG A 168 0.43 2.99 -22.86
CA ARG A 168 1.45 4.06 -22.99
C ARG A 168 2.87 3.57 -22.78
N ASN A 169 3.04 2.38 -22.18
CA ASN A 169 4.35 1.88 -21.82
C ASN A 169 5.13 1.40 -23.07
N THR A 170 6.40 1.80 -23.15
CA THR A 170 7.31 1.48 -24.26
C THR A 170 7.65 0.01 -24.37
N ASN A 171 7.68 -0.70 -23.25
CA ASN A 171 8.02 -2.12 -23.20
C ASN A 171 6.81 -3.03 -23.42
N THR A 172 5.59 -2.47 -23.49
CA THR A 172 4.41 -3.29 -23.74
C THR A 172 4.53 -3.97 -25.11
N PRO A 173 4.38 -5.32 -25.17
CA PRO A 173 4.42 -6.06 -26.43
C PRO A 173 3.36 -5.59 -27.43
N ASN A 174 3.71 -5.68 -28.71
CA ASN A 174 2.81 -5.26 -29.80
C ASN A 174 1.50 -6.05 -29.79
N SER A 175 1.56 -7.34 -29.46
CA SER A 175 0.35 -8.18 -29.32
C SER A 175 -0.63 -7.60 -28.31
N ILE A 176 -0.15 -7.17 -27.14
CA ILE A 176 -0.98 -6.56 -26.09
C ILE A 176 -1.53 -5.20 -26.57
N LEU A 177 -0.71 -4.36 -27.21
CA LEU A 177 -1.17 -3.07 -27.74
C LEU A 177 -2.27 -3.25 -28.80
N ILE A 178 -2.13 -4.25 -29.67
CA ILE A 178 -3.13 -4.62 -30.68
C ILE A 178 -4.41 -5.10 -30.01
N GLU A 179 -4.32 -5.99 -29.02
CA GLU A 179 -5.50 -6.47 -28.28
C GLU A 179 -6.21 -5.35 -27.51
N LEU A 180 -5.45 -4.44 -26.89
CA LEU A 180 -6.01 -3.27 -26.22
C LEU A 180 -6.78 -2.36 -27.20
N SER A 181 -6.31 -2.21 -28.44
CA SER A 181 -7.00 -1.40 -29.45
C SER A 181 -8.38 -1.95 -29.84
N LYS A 182 -8.61 -3.26 -29.64
CA LYS A 182 -9.87 -3.96 -29.92
C LYS A 182 -10.88 -3.91 -28.76
N ARG A 183 -10.52 -3.38 -27.60
CA ARG A 183 -11.43 -3.30 -26.45
C ARG A 183 -12.48 -2.20 -26.70
N HIS A 184 -13.73 -2.57 -26.97
CA HIS A 184 -14.82 -1.65 -27.30
C HIS A 184 -15.80 -1.43 -26.13
N ASN A 185 -15.31 -0.82 -25.05
CA ASN A 185 -16.11 -0.30 -23.93
C ASN A 185 -16.27 1.22 -24.12
N SER A 186 -17.47 1.74 -24.39
CA SER A 186 -17.68 3.09 -24.97
C SER A 186 -16.88 4.24 -24.33
N ASP A 187 -16.83 4.31 -23.00
CA ASP A 187 -16.15 5.42 -22.30
C ASP A 187 -14.64 5.16 -22.11
N GLN A 188 -14.28 3.90 -21.95
CA GLN A 188 -12.93 3.45 -21.61
C GLN A 188 -12.07 3.26 -22.86
N HIS A 189 -12.70 2.86 -23.98
CA HIS A 189 -12.12 2.72 -25.30
C HIS A 189 -11.43 4.02 -25.73
N ASN A 190 -12.09 5.15 -25.57
CA ASN A 190 -11.52 6.46 -25.93
C ASN A 190 -10.24 6.78 -25.13
N ALA A 191 -10.18 6.40 -23.85
CA ALA A 191 -9.00 6.59 -23.01
C ALA A 191 -7.85 5.67 -23.42
N ILE A 192 -8.15 4.40 -23.74
CA ILE A 192 -7.17 3.43 -24.24
C ILE A 192 -6.63 3.88 -25.60
N ILE A 193 -7.48 4.24 -26.55
CA ILE A 193 -7.05 4.71 -27.88
C ILE A 193 -6.20 5.98 -27.78
N ARG A 194 -6.57 6.95 -26.95
CA ARG A 194 -5.76 8.15 -26.70
C ARG A 194 -4.38 7.78 -26.14
N SER A 195 -4.33 6.79 -25.27
CA SER A 195 -3.09 6.29 -24.67
C SER A 195 -2.21 5.59 -25.70
N LEU A 196 -2.79 4.72 -26.53
CA LEU A 196 -2.10 4.03 -27.62
C LEU A 196 -1.53 5.01 -28.66
N LYS A 197 -2.27 6.06 -29.03
CA LYS A 197 -1.78 7.11 -29.95
C LYS A 197 -0.50 7.80 -29.45
N ASN A 198 -0.32 7.89 -28.14
CA ASN A 198 0.86 8.48 -27.51
C ASN A 198 1.96 7.45 -27.20
N ASN A 199 1.77 6.17 -27.53
CA ASN A 199 2.79 5.16 -27.33
C ASN A 199 3.97 5.39 -28.29
N PRO A 200 5.23 5.32 -27.81
CA PRO A 200 6.40 5.52 -28.68
C PRO A 200 6.46 4.59 -29.90
N LYS A 201 5.92 3.37 -29.80
CA LYS A 201 5.84 2.44 -30.94
C LYS A 201 4.88 2.92 -32.03
N VAL A 202 3.82 3.64 -31.65
CA VAL A 202 2.89 4.24 -32.62
C VAL A 202 3.50 5.52 -33.21
N THR A 203 4.08 6.39 -32.37
CA THR A 203 4.67 7.65 -32.84
C THR A 203 5.91 7.43 -33.71
N ASN A 204 6.69 6.38 -33.46
CA ASN A 204 7.86 6.01 -34.27
C ASN A 204 7.48 5.20 -35.52
N GLY A 205 6.19 4.87 -35.70
CA GLY A 205 5.68 4.18 -36.88
C GLY A 205 5.92 2.67 -36.91
N GLU A 206 6.25 2.03 -35.78
CA GLU A 206 6.28 0.56 -35.65
C GLU A 206 4.87 -0.03 -35.73
N LEU A 207 3.90 0.66 -35.13
CA LEU A 207 2.48 0.32 -35.16
C LEU A 207 1.67 1.46 -35.80
N ARG A 208 0.61 1.11 -36.54
CA ARG A 208 -0.31 2.06 -37.18
C ARG A 208 -1.76 1.67 -36.94
N PHE A 209 -2.64 2.66 -36.84
CA PHE A 209 -4.08 2.42 -36.82
C PHE A 209 -4.61 2.16 -38.24
N ASP A 210 -5.50 1.18 -38.36
CA ASP A 210 -6.32 1.00 -39.55
C ASP A 210 -7.57 1.90 -39.54
N ALA A 211 -8.41 1.78 -40.57
CA ALA A 211 -9.65 2.55 -40.68
C ALA A 211 -10.67 2.28 -39.55
N ALA A 212 -10.54 1.14 -38.86
CA ALA A 212 -11.38 0.74 -37.74
C ALA A 212 -10.79 1.11 -36.36
N MET A 213 -9.74 1.95 -36.32
CA MET A 213 -9.02 2.31 -35.09
C MET A 213 -8.40 1.10 -34.36
N THR A 214 -8.08 0.03 -35.08
CA THR A 214 -7.32 -1.10 -34.56
C THR A 214 -5.86 -0.97 -34.94
N LEU A 215 -4.94 -1.28 -34.02
CA LEU A 215 -3.51 -1.25 -34.30
C LEU A 215 -3.10 -2.46 -35.15
N GLN A 216 -2.18 -2.20 -36.09
CA GLN A 216 -1.54 -3.18 -36.95
C GLN A 216 -0.02 -2.93 -36.94
N VAL A 217 0.76 -4.00 -37.06
CA VAL A 217 2.20 -3.88 -37.29
C VAL A 217 2.41 -3.26 -38.67
N LYS A 218 3.33 -2.31 -38.77
CA LYS A 218 3.63 -1.66 -40.04
C LYS A 218 4.22 -2.63 -41.06
#